data_AF-M0JLI1-F1
#
_entry.id   AF-M0JLI1-F1
#
_cell.length_a   1.000
_cell.length_b   1.000
_cell.length_c   1.000
_cell.angle_alpha   90.00
_cell.angle_beta   90.00
_cell.angle_gamma   90.00
#
_symmetry.space_group_name_H-M   'P 1'
#
loop_
_entity.id
_entity.type
_entity.pdbx_description
1 polymer ?
#
loop_
_entity_poly.entity_id
_entity_poly.type
_entity_poly.pdbx_seq_one_letter_code
_entity_poly.pdbx_strand_id
1 'polypeptide(L)'
;MSQHNARETLSWLKDRGHYSGQIVHERTVNGQEAQTDSLSILPSVKIALSQFGIEDLYEHQISSIEATRAGENTVVATPTASGKSLTYAVPALERAVDHSGKALYIAPMRALINDQAGTLQAMADALGFGEQVDVGVK
;
A
#
# COMPACT_ATOMS: atom_id res chain seq x y z
N MET A 1 -28.44 8.68 8.84
CA MET A 1 -28.30 7.22 8.63
C MET A 1 -27.43 6.69 9.76
N SER A 2 -28.00 5.94 10.70
CA SER A 2 -27.25 5.37 11.83
C SER A 2 -26.31 4.29 11.29
N GLN A 3 -24.99 4.52 11.36
CA GLN A 3 -24.01 3.49 11.05
C GLN A 3 -24.15 2.38 12.09
N HIS A 4 -24.67 1.23 11.69
CA HIS A 4 -24.67 0.05 12.54
C HIS A 4 -23.25 -0.55 12.45
N ASN A 5 -22.62 -0.79 13.60
CA ASN A 5 -21.36 -1.54 13.63
C ASN A 5 -21.62 -3.04 13.30
N ALA A 6 -20.57 -3.79 12.95
CA ALA A 6 -20.72 -5.18 12.53
C ALA A 6 -21.46 -6.06 13.56
N ARG A 7 -21.30 -5.80 14.86
CA ARG A 7 -22.02 -6.53 15.93
C ARG A 7 -23.51 -6.17 15.96
N GLU A 8 -23.84 -4.90 15.79
CA GLU A 8 -25.23 -4.44 15.68
C GLU A 8 -25.92 -5.02 14.43
N THR A 9 -25.21 -5.09 13.30
CA THR A 9 -25.72 -5.75 12.09
C THR A 9 -25.97 -7.23 12.33
N LEU A 10 -25.06 -7.94 13.00
CA LEU A 10 -25.24 -9.35 13.36
C LEU A 10 -26.41 -9.55 14.32
N SER A 11 -26.55 -8.68 15.33
CA SER A 11 -27.68 -8.71 16.27
C SER A 11 -29.01 -8.48 15.53
N TRP A 12 -29.05 -7.50 14.63
CA TRP A 12 -30.22 -7.21 13.80
C TRP A 12 -30.58 -8.36 12.85
N LEU A 13 -29.60 -9.06 12.29
CA LEU A 13 -29.83 -10.26 11.46
C LEU A 13 -30.45 -11.39 12.28
N LYS A 14 -29.94 -11.62 13.50
CA LYS A 14 -30.41 -12.69 14.40
C LYS A 14 -31.82 -12.43 14.96
N ASP A 15 -32.22 -11.16 15.05
CA ASP A 15 -33.55 -10.74 15.54
C ASP A 15 -34.67 -10.86 14.48
N ARG A 16 -34.32 -11.21 13.23
CA ARG A 16 -35.34 -11.37 12.18
C ARG A 16 -36.20 -12.61 12.45
N GLY A 17 -37.52 -12.48 12.31
CA GLY A 17 -38.46 -13.60 12.51
C GLY A 17 -38.29 -14.81 11.57
N HIS A 18 -37.47 -14.68 10.51
CA HIS A 18 -37.07 -15.78 9.62
C HIS A 18 -35.69 -16.35 9.93
N TYR A 19 -35.00 -15.83 10.95
CA TYR A 19 -33.75 -16.40 11.43
C TYR A 19 -34.05 -17.67 12.24
N SER A 20 -33.40 -18.77 11.85
CA SER A 20 -33.55 -20.10 12.44
C SER A 20 -32.19 -20.81 12.58
N GLY A 21 -31.12 -20.04 12.79
CA GLY A 21 -29.76 -20.58 12.98
C GLY A 21 -28.93 -20.69 11.69
N GLN A 22 -29.20 -19.88 10.67
CA GLN A 22 -28.48 -19.92 9.39
C GLN A 22 -26.99 -19.49 9.51
N ILE A 23 -26.61 -18.74 10.55
CA ILE A 23 -25.20 -18.42 10.83
C ILE A 23 -24.59 -19.60 11.58
N VAL A 24 -23.90 -20.46 10.83
CA VAL A 24 -23.25 -21.67 11.37
C VAL A 24 -21.85 -21.42 11.93
N HIS A 25 -21.24 -20.27 11.60
CA HIS A 25 -19.91 -19.91 12.06
C HIS A 25 -19.79 -18.38 12.20
N GLU A 26 -19.24 -17.94 13.32
CA GLU A 26 -18.91 -16.54 13.60
C GLU A 26 -17.52 -16.52 14.22
N ARG A 27 -16.61 -15.74 13.64
CA ARG A 27 -15.25 -15.55 14.15
C ARG A 27 -14.91 -14.08 14.16
N THR A 28 -14.51 -13.59 15.32
CA THR A 28 -13.86 -12.28 15.45
C THR A 28 -12.35 -12.48 15.36
N VAL A 29 -11.68 -11.69 14.51
CA VAL A 29 -10.22 -11.58 14.48
C VAL A 29 -9.87 -10.27 15.15
N ASN A 30 -8.94 -10.30 16.10
CA ASN A 30 -8.50 -9.09 16.78
C ASN A 30 -7.73 -8.19 15.81
N GLY A 31 -7.88 -6.88 15.99
CA GLY A 31 -6.99 -5.92 15.35
C GLY A 31 -5.55 -6.13 15.81
N GLN A 32 -4.62 -5.73 14.96
CA GLN A 32 -3.19 -5.72 15.28
C GLN A 32 -2.71 -4.26 15.25
N GLU A 33 -1.87 -3.91 16.21
CA GLU A 33 -1.22 -2.60 16.23
C GLU A 33 -0.22 -2.51 15.07
N ALA A 34 -0.09 -1.30 14.52
CA ALA A 34 0.88 -1.02 13.49
C ALA A 34 2.31 -1.14 14.06
N GLN A 35 3.15 -1.91 13.38
CA GLN A 35 4.59 -1.91 13.63
C GLN A 35 5.26 -1.09 12.53
N THR A 36 5.78 0.07 12.91
CA THR A 36 6.37 1.04 12.00
C THR A 36 7.73 1.50 12.50
N ASP A 37 8.62 1.84 11.57
CA ASP A 37 9.92 2.45 11.86
C ASP A 37 10.30 3.41 10.72
N SER A 38 11.34 4.19 10.96
CA SER A 38 11.94 5.07 9.98
C SER A 38 12.95 4.31 9.10
N LEU A 39 12.92 4.57 7.80
CA LEU A 39 13.93 4.07 6.86
C LEU A 39 14.68 5.26 6.25
N SER A 40 15.99 5.12 6.09
CA SER A 40 16.77 6.07 5.30
C SER A 40 16.37 5.94 3.83
N ILE A 41 15.64 6.93 3.33
CA ILE A 41 15.19 7.06 1.94
C ILE A 41 15.70 8.40 1.37
N LEU A 42 15.82 8.50 0.04
CA LEU A 42 16.26 9.73 -0.61
C LEU A 42 15.39 10.93 -0.16
N PRO A 43 15.98 12.13 0.06
CA PRO A 43 15.25 13.30 0.55
C PRO A 43 14.03 13.67 -0.31
N SER A 44 14.16 13.63 -1.63
CA SER A 44 13.06 13.90 -2.58
C SER A 44 11.92 12.89 -2.43
N VAL A 45 12.26 11.60 -2.30
CA VAL A 45 11.27 10.53 -2.06
C VAL A 45 10.60 10.70 -0.69
N LYS A 46 11.35 11.09 0.34
CA LYS A 46 10.79 11.41 1.66
C LYS A 46 9.78 12.55 1.61
N ILE A 47 10.11 13.63 0.87
CA ILE A 47 9.22 14.77 0.65
C ILE A 47 7.95 14.34 -0.10
N ALA A 48 8.08 13.46 -1.09
CA ALA A 48 6.91 12.91 -1.77
C ALA A 48 6.03 12.13 -0.79
N LEU A 49 6.59 11.17 -0.03
CA LEU A 49 5.82 10.36 0.91
C LEU A 49 5.10 11.18 1.99
N SER A 50 5.73 12.21 2.54
CA SER A 50 5.09 13.06 3.57
C SER A 50 3.88 13.83 3.03
N GLN A 51 3.87 14.21 1.75
CA GLN A 51 2.69 14.81 1.10
C GLN A 51 1.50 13.86 1.01
N PHE A 52 1.74 12.56 1.06
CA PHE A 52 0.70 11.52 1.16
C PHE A 52 0.39 11.13 2.61
N GLY A 53 0.93 11.85 3.60
CA GLY A 53 0.75 11.58 5.02
C GLY A 53 1.51 10.35 5.52
N ILE A 54 2.58 9.95 4.83
CA ILE A 54 3.41 8.80 5.18
C ILE A 54 4.71 9.32 5.80
N GLU A 55 4.80 9.26 7.13
CA GLU A 55 5.99 9.68 7.90
C GLU A 55 6.89 8.50 8.24
N ASP A 56 6.28 7.35 8.57
CA ASP A 56 6.95 6.10 8.90
C ASP A 56 6.47 4.97 7.97
N LEU A 57 7.30 3.93 7.84
CA LEU A 57 6.98 2.75 7.04
C LEU A 57 6.70 1.56 7.94
N TYR A 58 5.81 0.67 7.51
CA TYR A 58 5.60 -0.59 8.20
C TYR A 58 6.84 -1.49 8.09
N GLU A 59 7.10 -2.32 9.11
CA GLU A 59 8.24 -3.24 9.13
C GLU A 59 8.35 -4.08 7.84
N HIS A 60 7.23 -4.63 7.35
CA HIS A 60 7.22 -5.42 6.12
C HIS A 60 7.62 -4.61 4.88
N GLN A 61 7.35 -3.31 4.86
CA GLN A 61 7.79 -2.41 3.78
C GLN A 61 9.29 -2.17 3.87
N ILE A 62 9.79 -1.88 5.07
CA ILE A 62 11.21 -1.65 5.34
C ILE A 62 12.04 -2.85 4.90
N SER A 63 11.71 -4.05 5.41
CA SER A 63 12.45 -5.26 5.06
C SER A 63 12.42 -5.56 3.56
N SER A 64 11.30 -5.27 2.89
CA SER A 64 11.17 -5.48 1.44
C SER A 64 12.01 -4.50 0.63
N ILE A 65 12.05 -3.22 1.04
CA ILE A 65 12.81 -2.17 0.38
C ILE A 65 14.30 -2.42 0.56
N GLU A 66 14.75 -2.79 1.76
CA GLU A 66 16.15 -3.11 2.04
C GLU A 66 16.64 -4.31 1.22
N ALA A 67 15.87 -5.41 1.18
CA ALA A 67 16.20 -6.57 0.35
C ALA A 67 16.27 -6.19 -1.14
N THR A 68 15.35 -5.36 -1.62
CA THR A 68 15.34 -4.87 -3.01
C THR A 68 16.59 -4.02 -3.31
N ARG A 69 16.99 -3.14 -2.38
CA ARG A 69 18.22 -2.32 -2.49
C ARG A 69 19.49 -3.17 -2.49
N ALA A 70 19.50 -4.29 -1.77
CA ALA A 70 20.59 -5.27 -1.80
C ALA A 70 20.66 -6.07 -3.11
N GLY A 71 19.72 -5.87 -4.05
CA GLY A 71 19.67 -6.58 -5.32
C GLY A 71 19.02 -7.96 -5.22
N GLU A 72 18.30 -8.24 -4.13
CA GLU A 72 17.59 -9.51 -3.93
C GLU A 72 16.23 -9.54 -4.62
N ASN A 73 15.78 -10.75 -4.97
CA ASN A 73 14.43 -10.95 -5.49
C ASN A 73 13.47 -11.20 -4.32
N THR A 74 12.53 -10.26 -4.11
CA THR A 74 11.63 -10.27 -2.95
C THR A 74 10.21 -10.67 -3.35
N VAL A 75 9.59 -11.55 -2.57
CA VAL A 75 8.15 -11.86 -2.64
C VAL A 75 7.48 -11.34 -1.38
N VAL A 76 6.51 -10.43 -1.53
CA VAL A 76 5.79 -9.81 -0.42
C VAL A 76 4.38 -10.38 -0.34
N ALA A 77 4.06 -11.06 0.75
CA ALA A 77 2.75 -11.66 1.00
C ALA A 77 2.10 -11.00 2.21
N THR A 78 1.34 -9.93 1.96
CA THR A 78 0.61 -9.19 2.99
C THR A 78 -0.86 -9.03 2.62
N PRO A 79 -1.76 -8.82 3.60
CA PRO A 79 -3.16 -8.58 3.32
C PRO A 79 -3.40 -7.38 2.40
N THR A 80 -4.55 -7.37 1.72
CA THR A 80 -5.03 -6.18 1.02
C THR A 80 -5.10 -4.99 1.99
N ALA A 81 -4.82 -3.80 1.48
CA ALA A 81 -4.76 -2.56 2.25
C ALA A 81 -3.64 -2.48 3.30
N SER A 82 -2.65 -3.38 3.30
CA SER A 82 -1.47 -3.28 4.18
C SER A 82 -0.46 -2.19 3.76
N GLY A 83 -0.71 -1.48 2.65
CA GLY A 83 0.26 -0.54 2.08
C GLY A 83 1.39 -1.19 1.27
N LYS A 84 1.25 -2.47 0.86
CA LYS A 84 2.28 -3.21 0.10
C LYS A 84 2.78 -2.51 -1.16
N SER A 85 2.02 -1.57 -1.73
CA SER A 85 2.44 -0.83 -2.93
C SER A 85 3.72 -0.02 -2.71
N LEU A 86 3.97 0.45 -1.48
CA LEU A 86 5.20 1.18 -1.15
C LEU A 86 6.46 0.30 -1.26
N THR A 87 6.33 -1.03 -1.14
CA THR A 87 7.51 -1.92 -1.19
C THR A 87 8.20 -1.92 -2.56
N TYR A 88 7.46 -1.62 -3.63
CA TYR A 88 8.02 -1.43 -4.96
C TYR A 88 8.07 0.03 -5.41
N ALA A 89 7.16 0.89 -4.93
CA ALA A 89 7.12 2.29 -5.35
C ALA A 89 8.36 3.07 -4.85
N VAL A 90 8.74 2.90 -3.58
CA VAL A 90 9.92 3.57 -3.01
C VAL A 90 11.20 3.23 -3.79
N PRO A 91 11.61 1.96 -3.96
CA PRO A 91 12.83 1.65 -4.69
C PRO A 91 12.75 2.01 -6.18
N ALA A 92 11.56 2.00 -6.80
CA ALA A 92 11.38 2.45 -8.17
C ALA A 92 11.64 3.96 -8.32
N LEU A 93 11.09 4.79 -7.42
CA LEU A 93 11.31 6.23 -7.39
C LEU A 93 12.78 6.56 -7.11
N GLU A 94 13.38 5.89 -6.12
CA GLU A 94 14.81 6.07 -5.81
C GLU A 94 15.70 5.75 -7.00
N ARG A 95 15.41 4.65 -7.70
CA ARG A 95 16.16 4.25 -8.89
C ARG A 95 15.98 5.22 -10.07
N ALA A 96 14.80 5.80 -10.22
CA ALA A 96 14.53 6.78 -11.26
C ALA A 96 15.30 8.09 -10.99
N VAL A 97 15.31 8.56 -9.74
CA VAL A 97 16.01 9.76 -9.27
C VAL A 97 17.54 9.60 -9.35
N ASP A 98 18.11 8.63 -8.64
CA ASP A 98 19.56 8.57 -8.40
C ASP A 98 20.37 8.05 -9.61
N HIS A 99 19.73 7.29 -10.51
CA HIS A 99 20.44 6.55 -11.55
C HIS A 99 19.93 6.80 -12.96
N SER A 100 18.96 7.70 -13.15
CA SER A 100 18.16 7.73 -14.39
C SER A 100 17.65 6.34 -14.79
N GLY A 101 17.40 5.50 -13.78
CA GLY A 101 17.10 4.10 -13.94
C GLY A 101 15.67 3.89 -14.41
N LYS A 102 15.32 2.64 -14.72
CA LYS A 102 13.98 2.27 -15.15
C LYS A 102 13.46 1.13 -14.29
N ALA A 103 12.16 1.18 -14.01
CA ALA A 103 11.40 0.11 -13.39
C ALA A 103 10.25 -0.30 -14.32
N LEU A 104 9.94 -1.60 -14.36
CA LEU A 104 8.81 -2.13 -15.11
C LEU A 104 7.80 -2.69 -14.11
N TYR A 105 6.58 -2.13 -14.13
CA TYR A 105 5.46 -2.64 -13.36
C TYR A 105 4.57 -3.52 -14.25
N ILE A 106 4.28 -4.74 -13.78
CA ILE A 106 3.43 -5.71 -14.49
C ILE A 106 2.30 -6.10 -13.55
N ALA A 107 1.06 -6.00 -14.02
CA ALA A 107 -0.12 -6.38 -13.27
C ALA A 107 -1.13 -7.13 -14.15
N PRO A 108 -1.99 -7.98 -13.56
CA PRO A 108 -2.88 -8.86 -14.33
C PRO A 108 -4.03 -8.13 -15.03
N MET A 109 -4.34 -6.89 -14.65
CA MET A 109 -5.49 -6.14 -15.17
C MET A 109 -5.10 -4.71 -15.55
N ARG A 110 -5.57 -4.23 -16.71
CA ARG A 110 -5.36 -2.85 -17.15
C ARG A 110 -5.89 -1.81 -16.16
N ALA A 111 -7.03 -2.08 -15.54
CA ALA A 111 -7.58 -1.20 -14.51
C ALA A 111 -6.62 -1.01 -13.33
N LEU A 112 -5.98 -2.11 -12.89
CA LEU A 112 -4.98 -2.05 -11.82
C LEU A 112 -3.70 -1.33 -12.28
N ILE A 113 -3.26 -1.54 -13.53
CA ILE A 113 -2.11 -0.81 -14.08
C ILE A 113 -2.38 0.70 -14.06
N ASN A 114 -3.55 1.13 -14.54
CA ASN A 114 -3.91 2.55 -14.62
C ASN A 114 -4.02 3.20 -13.23
N ASP A 115 -4.61 2.49 -12.27
CA ASP A 115 -4.71 2.94 -10.87
C ASP A 115 -3.31 3.12 -10.23
N GLN A 116 -2.43 2.14 -10.42
CA GLN A 116 -1.07 2.20 -9.88
C GLN A 116 -0.20 3.23 -10.62
N ALA A 117 -0.38 3.40 -11.92
CA ALA A 117 0.31 4.44 -12.70
C ALA A 117 -0.10 5.84 -12.25
N GLY A 118 -1.38 6.09 -12.00
CA GLY A 118 -1.85 7.35 -11.44
C GLY A 118 -1.24 7.65 -10.07
N THR A 119 -1.17 6.64 -9.21
CA THR A 119 -0.52 6.76 -7.89
C THR A 119 0.98 7.07 -8.01
N LEU A 120 1.69 6.35 -8.87
CA LEU A 120 3.12 6.55 -9.11
C LEU A 120 3.41 7.92 -9.74
N GLN A 121 2.57 8.37 -10.68
CA GLN A 121 2.69 9.70 -11.28
C GLN A 121 2.49 10.79 -10.23
N ALA A 122 1.48 10.65 -9.37
CA ALA A 122 1.25 11.61 -8.29
C ALA A 122 2.41 11.66 -7.29
N MET A 123 3.04 10.51 -6.98
CA MET A 123 4.25 10.49 -6.16
C MET A 123 5.47 11.09 -6.87
N ALA A 124 5.62 10.84 -8.17
CA ALA A 124 6.68 11.42 -8.99
C ALA A 124 6.58 12.96 -9.04
N ASP A 125 5.37 13.49 -9.23
CA ASP A 125 5.10 14.93 -9.23
C ASP A 125 5.41 15.58 -7.87
N ALA A 126 5.37 14.79 -6.79
CA ALA A 126 5.60 15.23 -5.42
C ALA A 126 7.09 15.20 -4.98
N LEU A 127 8.02 14.70 -5.82
CA LEU A 127 9.45 14.56 -5.47
C LEU A 127 10.18 15.89 -5.19
N GLY A 128 9.57 17.02 -5.56
CA GLY A 128 10.11 18.36 -5.33
C GLY A 128 10.83 18.95 -6.55
N PHE A 129 11.40 20.14 -6.38
CA PHE A 129 12.00 20.89 -7.49
C PHE A 129 13.29 20.24 -8.01
N GLY A 130 13.33 19.94 -9.31
CA GLY A 130 14.53 19.47 -10.02
C GLY A 130 14.56 17.97 -10.33
N GLU A 131 13.68 17.19 -9.70
CA GLU A 131 13.51 15.77 -10.01
C GLU A 131 12.46 15.59 -11.10
N GLN A 132 12.77 14.83 -12.14
CA GLN A 132 11.81 14.47 -13.20
C GLN A 132 11.76 12.96 -13.35
N VAL A 133 10.62 12.38 -13.02
CA VAL A 133 10.33 10.97 -13.20
C VAL A 133 9.14 10.84 -14.14
N ASP A 134 9.33 10.11 -15.24
CA ASP A 134 8.29 9.84 -16.24
C ASP A 134 7.58 8.51 -15.91
N VAL A 135 6.25 8.54 -15.86
CA VAL A 135 5.42 7.35 -15.61
C VAL A 135 4.55 7.08 -16.84
N GLY A 136 4.92 6.05 -17.60
CA GLY A 136 4.21 5.62 -18.81
C GLY A 136 3.42 4.33 -18.62
N VAL A 137 2.24 4.27 -19.23
CA VAL A 137 1.44 3.04 -19.37
C VAL A 137 1.44 2.61 -20.84
N LYS A 138 1.61 1.32 -21.10
CA LYS A 138 1.51 0.70 -22.43
C LYS A 138 0.35 -0.27 -22.49
#